data_AF-A0A2N2Z0N7-F1
#
_entry.id   AF-A0A2N2Z0N7-F1
#
_cell.length_a   1.000
_cell.length_b   1.000
_cell.length_c   1.000
_cell.angle_alpha   90.00
_cell.angle_beta   90.00
_cell.angle_gamma   90.00
#
_symmetry.space_group_name_H-M   'P 1'
#
loop_
_entity.id
_entity.type
_entity.pdbx_description
1 polymer ?
#
loop_
_entity_poly.entity_id
_entity_poly.type
_entity_poly.pdbx_seq_one_letter_code
_entity_poly.pdbx_strand_id
1 'polypeptide(L)'
;MLIEFITFTYIYDNNNAILVVMNTNNLKKYKQLREKYPCFTYEKYHISIDNEKIIIKYFFNINKEYFFEPSIEILFGKLPKQDNLSVSQLENLVFHIGMIELISYWKASCSPKLIIKAHKLNDKQIKWWKNIYFQGLGEFFYVNMINANIDDFINIETTGEKLFNKQSFTLNDNYIVPVGGGKDSIVSLQLLKKSGLEITPLIMNPREASEKCAKLSGFDKSNTIIINRKLDKKLLELNA
;
A
#
# COMPACT_ATOMS: atom_id res chain seq x y z
N MET A 1 -4.20 -5.77 4.84
CA MET A 1 -5.64 -5.61 4.55
C MET A 1 -5.72 -4.87 3.23
N LEU A 2 -5.79 -5.62 2.14
CA LEU A 2 -6.18 -5.11 0.83
C LEU A 2 -7.68 -4.83 0.93
N ILE A 3 -8.09 -3.61 0.61
CA ILE A 3 -9.50 -3.27 0.57
C ILE A 3 -10.05 -3.84 -0.74
N GLU A 4 -11.05 -4.72 -0.59
CA GLU A 4 -11.79 -5.39 -1.65
C GLU A 4 -12.87 -4.43 -2.13
N PHE A 5 -12.57 -3.66 -3.18
CA PHE A 5 -13.63 -3.03 -3.95
C PHE A 5 -14.23 -4.09 -4.85
N ILE A 6 -15.56 -4.12 -4.87
CA ILE A 6 -16.41 -5.12 -5.53
C ILE A 6 -16.41 -6.46 -4.78
N THR A 7 -17.57 -6.79 -4.21
CA THR A 7 -17.79 -7.81 -3.16
C THR A 7 -17.37 -9.22 -3.57
N PHE A 8 -16.61 -9.90 -2.71
CA PHE A 8 -16.65 -11.36 -2.63
C PHE A 8 -17.95 -11.76 -1.94
N THR A 9 -18.93 -12.28 -2.69
CA THR A 9 -20.00 -13.06 -2.07
C THR A 9 -19.55 -14.52 -2.04
N TYR A 10 -18.94 -14.93 -0.93
CA TYR A 10 -18.73 -16.35 -0.65
C TYR A 10 -20.09 -16.95 -0.27
N ILE A 11 -20.69 -17.75 -1.14
CA ILE A 11 -21.81 -18.62 -0.77
C ILE A 11 -21.22 -20.02 -0.58
N TYR A 12 -21.38 -20.57 0.62
CA TYR A 12 -21.10 -21.98 0.87
C TYR A 12 -22.29 -22.79 0.36
N ASP A 13 -22.05 -23.72 -0.57
CA ASP A 13 -23.03 -24.78 -0.87
C ASP A 13 -23.06 -25.78 0.30
N ASN A 14 -24.15 -26.54 0.41
CA ASN A 14 -24.41 -27.56 1.44
C ASN A 14 -23.32 -28.65 1.55
N ASN A 15 -22.33 -28.64 0.64
CA ASN A 15 -21.17 -29.54 0.59
C ASN A 15 -19.83 -28.88 1.01
N ASN A 16 -19.83 -27.67 1.60
CA ASN A 16 -18.60 -26.94 2.00
C ASN A 16 -17.60 -26.65 0.86
N ALA A 17 -18.07 -26.58 -0.39
CA ALA A 17 -17.28 -26.07 -1.51
C ALA A 17 -17.39 -24.54 -1.58
N ILE A 18 -16.26 -23.85 -1.79
CA ILE A 18 -16.23 -22.41 -2.03
C ILE A 18 -16.74 -22.15 -3.45
N LEU A 19 -17.97 -21.66 -3.59
CA LEU A 19 -18.45 -21.10 -4.85
C LEU A 19 -18.13 -19.61 -4.88
N VAL A 20 -17.17 -19.23 -5.74
CA VAL A 20 -17.04 -17.84 -6.17
C VAL A 20 -18.25 -17.53 -7.04
N VAL A 21 -19.25 -16.84 -6.49
CA VAL A 21 -20.37 -16.37 -7.29
C VAL A 21 -19.85 -15.27 -8.22
N MET A 22 -19.48 -15.67 -9.45
CA MET A 22 -19.02 -14.79 -10.51
C MET A 22 -20.18 -13.87 -10.92
N ASN A 23 -20.24 -12.67 -10.33
CA ASN A 23 -21.36 -11.76 -10.50
C ASN A 23 -21.11 -10.82 -11.68
N THR A 24 -21.84 -10.98 -12.79
CA THR A 24 -21.81 -10.07 -13.96
C THR A 24 -22.14 -8.61 -13.62
N ASN A 25 -22.73 -8.36 -12.44
CA ASN A 25 -22.97 -7.01 -11.90
C ASN A 25 -21.67 -6.22 -11.65
N ASN A 26 -20.54 -6.92 -11.42
CA ASN A 26 -19.26 -6.33 -11.05
C ASN A 26 -18.62 -5.55 -12.20
N LEU A 27 -18.64 -6.10 -13.42
CA LEU A 27 -18.19 -5.41 -14.63
C LEU A 27 -19.06 -4.18 -14.93
N LYS A 28 -20.38 -4.29 -14.72
CA LYS A 28 -21.30 -3.14 -14.88
C LYS A 28 -20.95 -2.03 -13.89
N LYS A 29 -20.75 -2.39 -12.61
CA LYS A 29 -20.33 -1.45 -11.56
C LYS A 29 -18.99 -0.78 -11.89
N TYR A 30 -18.00 -1.54 -12.37
CA TYR A 30 -16.72 -1.00 -12.83
C TYR A 30 -16.89 0.09 -13.91
N LYS A 31 -17.70 -0.17 -14.93
CA LYS A 31 -17.99 0.81 -16.00
C LYS A 31 -18.73 2.04 -15.45
N GLN A 32 -19.74 1.84 -14.63
CA GLN A 32 -20.50 2.93 -13.99
C GLN A 32 -19.61 3.82 -13.11
N LEU A 33 -18.71 3.23 -12.32
CA LEU A 33 -17.78 3.99 -11.49
C LEU A 33 -16.83 4.82 -12.35
N ARG A 34 -16.31 4.25 -13.45
CA ARG A 34 -15.46 4.96 -14.41
C ARG A 34 -16.13 6.16 -15.06
N GLU A 35 -17.40 6.01 -15.43
CA GLU A 35 -18.20 7.08 -16.02
C GLU A 35 -18.54 8.16 -14.99
N LYS A 36 -18.97 7.75 -13.79
CA LYS A 36 -19.34 8.65 -12.70
C LYS A 36 -18.13 9.43 -12.15
N TYR A 37 -16.98 8.77 -12.08
CA TYR A 37 -15.76 9.28 -11.49
C TYR A 37 -14.61 9.21 -12.49
N PRO A 38 -14.55 10.14 -13.47
CA PRO A 38 -13.57 10.07 -14.55
C PRO A 38 -12.13 10.33 -14.10
N CYS A 39 -11.94 10.95 -12.92
CA CYS A 39 -10.63 11.39 -12.45
C CYS A 39 -10.39 11.06 -10.97
N PHE A 40 -9.25 10.43 -10.71
CA PHE A 40 -8.66 10.26 -9.38
C PHE A 40 -7.41 11.14 -9.27
N THR A 41 -7.19 11.78 -8.13
CA THR A 41 -6.05 12.68 -7.93
C THR A 41 -5.27 12.31 -6.67
N TYR A 42 -3.94 12.18 -6.81
CA TYR A 42 -3.00 12.21 -5.70
C TYR A 42 -2.55 13.67 -5.49
N GLU A 43 -3.18 14.33 -4.53
CA GLU A 43 -3.04 15.77 -4.29
C GLU A 43 -1.67 16.10 -3.69
N LYS A 44 -1.37 15.56 -2.52
CA LYS A 44 -0.16 15.87 -1.73
C LYS A 44 0.04 14.85 -0.61
N TYR A 45 1.12 15.01 0.13
CA TYR A 45 1.36 14.31 1.38
C TYR A 45 1.97 15.24 2.42
N HIS A 46 1.88 14.85 3.69
CA HIS A 46 2.53 15.52 4.82
C HIS A 46 3.35 14.51 5.61
N ILE A 47 4.55 14.94 6.02
CA ILE A 47 5.48 14.16 6.82
C ILE A 47 5.67 14.92 8.14
N SER A 48 5.53 14.21 9.26
CA SER A 48 5.89 14.68 10.59
C SER A 48 6.82 13.67 11.21
N ILE A 49 7.95 14.14 11.73
CA ILE A 49 9.00 13.29 12.30
C ILE A 49 9.27 13.78 13.71
N ASP A 50 9.32 12.86 14.66
CA ASP A 50 9.85 13.11 15.99
C ASP A 50 10.94 12.07 16.31
N ASN A 51 11.34 11.99 17.59
CA ASN A 51 12.41 11.12 18.01
C ASN A 51 12.10 9.62 17.95
N GLU A 52 10.82 9.24 17.93
CA GLU A 52 10.37 7.85 18.06
C GLU A 52 9.64 7.36 16.81
N LYS A 53 9.06 8.29 16.03
CA LYS A 53 8.18 7.95 14.92
C LYS A 53 8.21 8.89 13.73
N ILE A 54 7.81 8.34 12.60
CA ILE A 54 7.46 9.07 11.38
C ILE A 54 5.96 8.91 11.14
N ILE A 55 5.24 10.02 11.04
CA ILE A 55 3.84 10.05 10.63
C ILE A 55 3.75 10.61 9.22
N ILE A 56 3.12 9.87 8.34
CA ILE A 56 2.85 10.24 6.97
C ILE A 56 1.34 10.32 6.79
N LYS A 57 0.85 11.41 6.19
CA LYS A 57 -0.54 11.54 5.74
C LYS A 57 -0.56 11.75 4.24
N TYR A 58 -1.41 11.04 3.53
CA TYR A 58 -1.64 11.25 2.10
C TYR A 58 -2.99 11.90 1.87
N PHE A 59 -3.13 12.65 0.78
CA PHE A 59 -4.36 13.33 0.42
C PHE A 59 -4.76 12.86 -0.99
N PHE A 60 -5.87 12.14 -1.05
CA PHE A 60 -6.44 11.67 -2.30
C PHE A 60 -7.80 12.28 -2.55
N ASN A 61 -8.13 12.45 -3.81
CA ASN A 61 -9.42 12.99 -4.23
C ASN A 61 -10.02 12.19 -5.40
N ILE A 62 -11.32 11.94 -5.33
CA ILE A 62 -12.12 11.49 -6.47
C ILE A 62 -13.04 12.63 -6.86
N ASN A 63 -12.86 13.13 -8.08
CA ASN A 63 -13.75 14.09 -8.76
C ASN A 63 -14.20 15.30 -7.91
N LYS A 64 -13.35 15.82 -7.00
CA LYS A 64 -13.67 16.91 -6.04
C LYS A 64 -14.86 16.62 -5.10
N GLU A 65 -15.32 15.37 -5.03
CA GLU A 65 -16.49 14.95 -4.25
C GLU A 65 -16.09 14.09 -3.05
N TYR A 66 -15.14 13.18 -3.23
CA TYR A 66 -14.59 12.35 -2.16
C TYR A 66 -13.15 12.72 -1.89
N PHE A 67 -12.83 12.94 -0.62
CA PHE A 67 -11.50 13.25 -0.14
C PHE A 67 -11.12 12.18 0.88
N PHE A 68 -9.88 11.71 0.80
CA PHE A 68 -9.35 10.69 1.70
C PHE A 68 -8.02 11.14 2.28
N GLU A 69 -7.84 10.85 3.57
CA GLU A 69 -6.66 11.17 4.35
C GLU A 69 -6.09 9.94 5.09
N PRO A 70 -5.66 8.87 4.37
CA PRO A 70 -4.96 7.77 5.02
C PRO A 70 -3.68 8.25 5.69
N SER A 71 -3.31 7.55 6.76
CA SER A 71 -2.07 7.81 7.47
C SER A 71 -1.28 6.54 7.73
N ILE A 72 0.04 6.66 7.66
CA ILE A 72 1.00 5.64 8.05
C ILE A 72 1.82 6.21 9.20
N GLU A 73 1.86 5.51 10.32
CA GLU A 73 2.78 5.79 11.42
C GLU A 73 3.83 4.67 11.48
N ILE A 74 5.10 5.03 11.49
CA ILE A 74 6.23 4.11 11.57
C ILE A 74 6.94 4.36 12.90
N LEU A 75 6.97 3.35 13.76
CA LEU A 75 7.68 3.35 15.03
C LEU A 75 8.96 2.54 14.87
N PHE A 76 10.12 3.14 15.17
CA PHE A 76 11.42 2.49 15.03
C PHE A 76 11.92 1.82 16.33
N GLY A 77 11.16 1.90 17.43
CA GLY A 77 11.59 1.39 18.72
C GLY A 77 12.89 2.06 19.20
N LYS A 78 13.82 1.26 19.73
CA LYS A 78 15.17 1.65 20.17
C LYS A 78 16.24 1.36 19.12
N LEU A 79 15.85 1.18 17.84
CA LEU A 79 16.82 0.91 16.79
C LEU A 79 17.80 2.08 16.63
N PRO A 80 19.08 1.80 16.33
CA PRO A 80 20.07 2.84 16.13
C PRO A 80 19.62 3.78 15.02
N LYS A 81 19.60 5.08 15.31
CA LYS A 81 19.35 6.11 14.32
C LYS A 81 20.54 6.14 13.38
N GLN A 82 20.39 5.61 12.17
CA GLN A 82 21.38 5.79 11.11
C GLN A 82 21.38 7.23 10.61
N ASP A 83 22.47 7.61 9.94
CA ASP A 83 22.71 8.94 9.36
C ASP A 83 21.46 9.56 8.73
N ASN A 84 21.26 10.85 9.02
CA ASN A 84 20.07 11.60 8.60
C ASN A 84 19.87 11.49 7.08
N LEU A 85 18.82 10.77 6.65
CA LEU A 85 18.30 10.89 5.29
C LEU A 85 18.11 12.37 4.97
N SER A 86 18.60 12.82 3.82
CA SER A 86 18.26 14.17 3.35
C SER A 86 16.75 14.30 3.20
N VAL A 87 16.24 15.52 3.37
CA VAL A 87 14.80 15.81 3.18
C VAL A 87 14.32 15.30 1.81
N SER A 88 15.11 15.50 0.76
CA SER A 88 14.80 15.02 -0.59
C SER A 88 14.73 13.49 -0.69
N GLN A 89 15.58 12.75 0.03
CA GLN A 89 15.52 11.28 0.05
C GLN A 89 14.27 10.78 0.75
N LEU A 90 13.95 11.36 1.90
CA LEU A 90 12.74 10.99 2.63
C LEU A 90 11.47 11.30 1.83
N GLU A 91 11.40 12.48 1.23
CA GLU A 91 10.29 12.87 0.37
C GLU A 91 10.11 11.93 -0.84
N ASN A 92 11.21 11.50 -1.46
CA ASN A 92 11.17 10.54 -2.57
C ASN A 92 10.58 9.20 -2.15
N LEU A 93 11.03 8.65 -1.02
CA LEU A 93 10.50 7.41 -0.46
C LEU A 93 9.01 7.55 -0.11
N VAL A 94 8.64 8.61 0.61
CA VAL A 94 7.26 8.87 1.04
C VAL A 94 6.33 9.05 -0.15
N PHE A 95 6.75 9.82 -1.16
CA PHE A 95 5.96 10.01 -2.37
C PHE A 95 5.60 8.67 -3.03
N HIS A 96 6.59 7.79 -3.20
CA HIS A 96 6.40 6.49 -3.82
C HIS A 96 5.66 5.47 -2.95
N ILE A 97 5.75 5.55 -1.61
CA ILE A 97 4.86 4.80 -0.72
C ILE A 97 3.40 5.27 -0.94
N GLY A 98 3.17 6.57 -1.11
CA GLY A 98 1.85 7.11 -1.44
C GLY A 98 1.31 6.63 -2.80
N MET A 99 2.19 6.39 -3.78
CA MET A 99 1.84 5.74 -5.04
C MET A 99 1.35 4.30 -4.84
N ILE A 100 1.94 3.55 -3.92
CA ILE A 100 1.39 2.22 -3.56
C ILE A 100 0.08 2.36 -2.77
N GLU A 101 -0.02 3.33 -1.85
CA GLU A 101 -1.23 3.52 -1.04
C GLU A 101 -2.44 3.89 -1.90
N LEU A 102 -2.27 4.79 -2.89
CA LEU A 102 -3.37 5.32 -3.70
C LEU A 102 -4.11 4.23 -4.48
N ILE A 103 -3.45 3.15 -4.89
CA ILE A 103 -4.10 2.13 -5.72
C ILE A 103 -5.23 1.43 -4.97
N SER A 104 -5.14 1.35 -3.64
CA SER A 104 -6.23 0.83 -2.80
C SER A 104 -7.48 1.72 -2.87
N TYR A 105 -7.29 3.03 -2.99
CA TYR A 105 -8.36 4.03 -3.08
C TYR A 105 -8.87 4.20 -4.50
N TRP A 106 -8.01 4.05 -5.50
CA TRP A 106 -8.39 4.11 -6.92
C TRP A 106 -9.51 3.14 -7.23
N LYS A 107 -9.51 1.93 -6.64
CA LYS A 107 -10.57 0.93 -6.84
C LYS A 107 -11.98 1.47 -6.51
N ALA A 108 -12.08 2.51 -5.69
CA ALA A 108 -13.36 3.14 -5.34
C ALA A 108 -14.05 3.90 -6.48
N SER A 109 -13.25 4.34 -7.43
CA SER A 109 -13.69 5.10 -8.60
C SER A 109 -13.43 4.35 -9.90
N CYS A 110 -12.45 3.44 -9.86
CA CYS A 110 -11.88 2.81 -11.04
C CYS A 110 -11.45 3.83 -12.11
N SER A 111 -11.17 5.10 -11.75
CA SER A 111 -11.08 6.21 -12.70
C SER A 111 -10.14 5.92 -13.88
N PRO A 112 -10.54 6.23 -15.13
CA PRO A 112 -9.66 6.11 -16.29
C PRO A 112 -8.48 7.07 -16.23
N LYS A 113 -8.60 8.21 -15.55
CA LYS A 113 -7.55 9.21 -15.41
C LYS A 113 -7.04 9.28 -13.97
N LEU A 114 -5.72 9.28 -13.81
CA LEU A 114 -5.00 9.51 -12.56
C LEU A 114 -4.11 10.75 -12.69
N ILE A 115 -4.40 11.78 -11.91
CA ILE A 115 -3.57 12.99 -11.84
C ILE A 115 -2.67 12.92 -10.60
N ILE A 116 -1.36 13.05 -10.81
CA ILE A 116 -0.38 13.17 -9.73
C ILE A 116 0.04 14.63 -9.62
N LYS A 117 -0.44 15.32 -8.58
CA LYS A 117 -0.04 16.70 -8.26
C LYS A 117 1.16 16.76 -7.34
N ALA A 118 1.34 15.74 -6.50
CA ALA A 118 2.40 15.73 -5.50
C ALA A 118 3.80 15.90 -6.11
N HIS A 119 4.09 15.22 -7.23
CA HIS A 119 5.39 15.26 -7.93
C HIS A 119 5.21 15.08 -9.44
N LYS A 120 6.27 15.41 -10.18
CA LYS A 120 6.44 15.08 -11.59
C LYS A 120 6.98 13.66 -11.74
N LEU A 121 6.47 12.93 -12.73
CA LEU A 121 7.05 11.66 -13.19
C LEU A 121 7.43 11.80 -14.65
N ASN A 122 8.53 11.18 -15.05
CA ASN A 122 8.87 11.03 -16.47
C ASN A 122 8.14 9.82 -17.09
N ASP A 123 8.16 9.73 -18.42
CA ASP A 123 7.45 8.67 -19.16
C ASP A 123 7.90 7.25 -18.78
N LYS A 124 9.18 7.05 -18.47
CA LYS A 124 9.70 5.75 -18.02
C LYS A 124 9.11 5.37 -16.66
N GLN A 125 9.03 6.33 -15.73
CA GLN A 125 8.41 6.13 -14.42
C GLN A 125 6.91 5.90 -14.54
N ILE A 126 6.21 6.64 -15.40
CA ILE A 126 4.78 6.44 -15.68
C ILE A 126 4.54 5.02 -16.20
N LYS A 127 5.32 4.58 -17.20
CA LYS A 127 5.22 3.21 -17.74
C LYS A 127 5.49 2.16 -16.66
N TRP A 128 6.48 2.39 -15.79
CA TRP A 128 6.79 1.51 -14.68
C TRP A 128 5.62 1.41 -13.68
N TRP A 129 5.05 2.54 -13.26
CA TRP A 129 3.91 2.57 -12.35
C TRP A 129 2.65 1.95 -12.96
N LYS A 130 2.37 2.20 -14.24
CA LYS A 130 1.27 1.52 -14.96
C LYS A 130 1.45 -0.01 -14.91
N ASN A 131 2.67 -0.51 -15.13
CA ASN A 131 2.94 -1.94 -15.03
C ASN A 131 2.75 -2.48 -13.60
N ILE A 132 3.27 -1.80 -12.58
CA ILE A 132 3.08 -2.19 -11.17
C ILE A 132 1.59 -2.26 -10.81
N TYR A 133 0.81 -1.23 -11.20
CA TYR A 133 -0.63 -1.21 -10.93
C TYR A 133 -1.37 -2.29 -11.70
N PHE A 134 -1.08 -2.48 -12.99
CA PHE A 134 -1.77 -3.48 -13.79
C PHE A 134 -1.55 -4.89 -13.23
N GLN A 135 -0.31 -5.24 -12.90
CA GLN A 135 0.02 -6.55 -12.31
C GLN A 135 -0.54 -6.68 -10.89
N GLY A 136 -0.46 -5.63 -10.07
CA GLY A 136 -1.01 -5.61 -8.70
C GLY A 136 -2.54 -5.67 -8.64
N LEU A 137 -3.22 -5.30 -9.73
CA LEU A 137 -4.68 -5.38 -9.88
C LEU A 137 -5.15 -6.67 -10.55
N GLY A 138 -4.27 -7.62 -10.84
CA GLY A 138 -4.63 -8.86 -11.55
C GLY A 138 -5.79 -9.63 -10.91
N GLU A 139 -5.74 -9.87 -9.59
CA GLU A 139 -6.83 -10.51 -8.85
C GLU A 139 -8.11 -9.67 -8.89
N PHE A 140 -7.99 -8.35 -8.72
CA PHE A 140 -9.13 -7.43 -8.81
C PHE A 140 -9.81 -7.48 -10.18
N PHE A 141 -9.04 -7.53 -11.28
CA PHE A 141 -9.62 -7.66 -12.61
C PHE A 141 -10.24 -9.04 -12.83
N TYR A 142 -9.55 -10.10 -12.42
CA TYR A 142 -10.00 -11.48 -12.60
C TYR A 142 -11.32 -11.76 -11.87
N VAL A 143 -11.37 -11.49 -10.56
CA VAL A 143 -12.56 -11.76 -9.72
C VAL A 143 -13.78 -10.94 -10.18
N ASN A 144 -13.54 -9.76 -10.74
CA ASN A 144 -14.61 -8.86 -11.19
C ASN A 144 -14.96 -8.96 -12.68
N MET A 145 -14.40 -9.94 -13.39
CA MET A 145 -14.63 -10.16 -14.82
C MET A 145 -14.31 -8.92 -15.67
N ILE A 146 -13.28 -8.17 -15.27
CA ILE A 146 -12.81 -6.99 -15.98
C ILE A 146 -11.72 -7.42 -16.96
N ASN A 147 -12.00 -7.32 -18.25
CA ASN A 147 -10.99 -7.46 -19.30
C ASN A 147 -10.26 -6.12 -19.50
N ALA A 148 -9.37 -5.76 -18.58
CA ALA A 148 -8.59 -4.52 -18.63
C ALA A 148 -7.38 -4.67 -19.56
N ASN A 149 -7.01 -3.60 -20.26
CA ASN A 149 -5.76 -3.51 -21.03
C ASN A 149 -4.78 -2.57 -20.31
N ILE A 150 -3.50 -2.95 -20.22
CA ILE A 150 -2.43 -2.13 -19.64
C ILE A 150 -2.34 -0.72 -20.26
N ASP A 151 -2.73 -0.57 -21.52
CA ASP A 151 -2.68 0.68 -22.24
C ASP A 151 -3.82 1.64 -21.83
N ASP A 152 -5.01 1.14 -21.49
CA ASP A 152 -6.22 1.95 -21.30
C ASP A 152 -6.85 1.91 -19.89
N PHE A 153 -6.44 0.97 -19.03
CA PHE A 153 -7.07 0.84 -17.71
C PHE A 153 -6.86 2.10 -16.87
N ILE A 154 -5.72 2.77 -17.03
CA ILE A 154 -5.42 4.05 -16.39
C ILE A 154 -4.47 4.90 -17.26
N ASN A 155 -4.80 6.18 -17.41
CA ASN A 155 -3.92 7.20 -17.94
C ASN A 155 -3.35 8.03 -16.79
N ILE A 156 -2.03 8.02 -16.62
CA ILE A 156 -1.36 8.75 -15.55
C ILE A 156 -0.81 10.06 -16.11
N GLU A 157 -1.27 11.18 -15.56
CA GLU A 157 -0.78 12.51 -15.86
C GLU A 157 -0.16 13.12 -14.61
N THR A 158 0.92 13.89 -14.76
CA THR A 158 1.53 14.59 -13.62
C THR A 158 1.50 16.09 -13.84
N THR A 159 1.05 16.84 -12.85
CA THR A 159 1.02 18.31 -12.87
C THR A 159 1.91 18.92 -11.81
N GLY A 160 2.52 18.12 -10.93
CA GLY A 160 3.55 18.59 -10.01
C GLY A 160 4.83 18.98 -10.77
N GLU A 161 5.59 19.92 -10.20
CA GLU A 161 6.82 20.43 -10.83
C GLU A 161 8.07 19.68 -10.35
N LYS A 162 8.05 19.19 -9.10
CA LYS A 162 9.19 18.57 -8.45
C LYS A 162 9.46 17.18 -9.01
N LEU A 163 10.63 16.99 -9.61
CA LEU A 163 11.14 15.70 -10.09
C LEU A 163 12.26 15.22 -9.15
N PHE A 164 12.20 13.96 -8.72
CA PHE A 164 13.32 13.36 -8.00
C PHE A 164 14.38 12.85 -8.97
N ASN A 165 15.63 13.20 -8.69
CA ASN A 165 16.78 12.56 -9.33
C ASN A 165 16.97 11.14 -8.78
N LYS A 166 17.69 10.31 -9.53
CA LYS A 166 18.12 8.99 -9.03
C LYS A 166 18.92 9.19 -7.73
N GLN A 167 18.50 8.52 -6.67
CA GLN A 167 19.16 8.55 -5.37
C GLN A 167 19.96 7.27 -5.13
N SER A 168 21.05 7.40 -4.39
CA SER A 168 21.84 6.29 -3.87
C SER A 168 21.75 6.27 -2.35
N PHE A 169 21.78 5.07 -1.78
CA PHE A 169 21.75 4.85 -0.34
C PHE A 169 22.95 3.97 0.01
N THR A 170 23.68 4.35 1.06
CA THR A 170 24.64 3.46 1.70
C THR A 170 23.86 2.62 2.69
N LEU A 171 23.85 1.30 2.49
CA LEU A 171 23.13 0.37 3.34
C LEU A 171 24.13 -0.37 4.26
N ASN A 172 23.66 -0.79 5.43
CA ASN A 172 24.38 -1.72 6.29
C ASN A 172 23.93 -3.17 6.04
N ASP A 173 24.64 -4.13 6.61
CA ASP A 173 24.33 -5.57 6.52
C ASP A 173 23.23 -6.00 7.52
N ASN A 174 22.26 -5.12 7.78
CA ASN A 174 21.15 -5.38 8.69
C ASN A 174 19.90 -5.73 7.90
N TYR A 175 19.15 -6.73 8.36
CA TYR A 175 18.03 -7.29 7.60
C TYR A 175 16.71 -6.93 8.26
N ILE A 176 15.82 -6.30 7.48
CA ILE A 176 14.43 -6.09 7.91
C ILE A 176 13.59 -7.28 7.48
N VAL A 177 12.90 -7.92 8.42
CA VAL A 177 12.12 -9.14 8.17
C VAL A 177 10.63 -8.87 8.39
N PRO A 178 9.80 -8.85 7.33
CA PRO A 178 8.35 -8.70 7.48
C PRO A 178 7.72 -9.89 8.21
N VAL A 179 6.88 -9.62 9.21
CA VAL A 179 6.24 -10.63 10.06
C VAL A 179 4.71 -10.51 9.97
N GLY A 180 4.07 -11.52 9.37
CA GLY A 180 2.62 -11.58 9.21
C GLY A 180 1.88 -12.36 10.30
N GLY A 181 2.60 -13.08 11.17
CA GLY A 181 2.02 -13.90 12.25
C GLY A 181 1.62 -15.32 11.85
N GLY A 182 1.94 -15.75 10.63
CA GLY A 182 1.77 -17.14 10.19
C GLY A 182 2.96 -18.03 10.58
N LYS A 183 2.80 -19.35 10.44
CA LYS A 183 3.85 -20.35 10.69
C LYS A 183 5.15 -20.05 9.92
N ASP A 184 5.04 -19.50 8.72
CA ASP A 184 6.18 -19.21 7.85
C ASP A 184 6.99 -18.02 8.39
N SER A 185 6.35 -17.06 9.07
CA SER A 185 7.04 -15.95 9.71
C SER A 185 7.88 -16.39 10.92
N ILE A 186 7.34 -17.25 11.79
CA ILE A 186 8.10 -17.72 12.97
C ILE A 186 9.29 -18.60 12.57
N VAL A 187 9.11 -19.48 11.57
CA VAL A 187 10.21 -20.29 11.03
C VAL A 187 11.29 -19.40 10.41
N SER A 188 10.90 -18.41 9.60
CA SER A 188 11.85 -17.48 8.97
C SER A 188 12.67 -16.71 10.00
N LEU A 189 12.02 -16.13 11.02
CA LEU A 189 12.71 -15.42 12.10
C LEU A 189 13.70 -16.31 12.86
N GLN A 190 13.30 -17.55 13.19
CA GLN A 190 14.17 -18.49 13.90
C GLN A 190 15.38 -18.90 13.08
N LEU A 191 15.20 -19.18 11.78
CA LEU A 191 16.30 -19.57 10.90
C LEU A 191 17.30 -18.42 10.72
N LEU A 192 16.83 -17.21 10.43
CA LEU A 192 17.69 -16.03 10.24
C LEU A 192 18.43 -15.62 11.52
N LYS A 193 17.78 -15.77 12.68
CA LYS A 193 18.43 -15.54 13.96
C LYS A 193 19.53 -16.57 14.21
N LYS A 194 19.29 -17.85 13.91
CA LYS A 194 20.27 -18.92 14.08
C LYS A 194 21.47 -18.80 13.14
N SER A 195 21.33 -18.15 11.99
CA SER A 195 22.45 -17.88 11.08
C SER A 195 23.35 -16.74 11.53
N GLY A 196 23.08 -16.10 12.69
CA GLY A 196 23.90 -15.03 13.24
C GLY A 196 23.73 -13.68 12.53
N LEU A 197 22.68 -13.52 11.72
CA LEU A 197 22.39 -12.25 11.03
C LEU A 197 21.75 -11.24 12.00
N GLU A 198 22.11 -9.97 11.87
CA GLU A 198 21.41 -8.88 12.54
C GLU A 198 20.06 -8.64 11.86
N ILE A 199 18.99 -9.10 12.50
CA ILE A 199 17.63 -8.97 11.97
C ILE A 199 16.77 -8.07 12.83
N THR A 200 15.93 -7.28 12.17
CA THR A 200 14.92 -6.41 12.76
C THR A 200 13.56 -6.81 12.21
N PRO A 201 12.66 -7.36 13.04
CA PRO A 201 11.30 -7.65 12.61
C PRO A 201 10.56 -6.37 12.20
N LEU A 202 9.69 -6.48 11.20
CA LEU A 202 8.79 -5.43 10.74
C LEU A 202 7.35 -5.95 10.75
N ILE A 203 6.49 -5.34 11.55
CA ILE A 203 5.08 -5.72 11.67
C ILE A 203 4.21 -4.57 11.18
N MET A 204 3.40 -4.83 10.14
CA MET A 204 2.39 -3.90 9.66
C MET A 204 1.04 -4.23 10.31
N ASN A 205 0.41 -3.22 10.94
CA ASN A 205 -0.83 -3.32 11.71
C ASN A 205 -0.81 -4.50 12.68
N PRO A 206 -0.04 -4.41 13.78
CA PRO A 206 0.17 -5.52 14.71
C PRO A 206 -1.13 -6.18 15.15
N ARG A 207 -1.11 -7.50 15.14
CA ARG A 207 -2.14 -8.39 15.70
C ARG A 207 -1.49 -9.31 16.72
N GLU A 208 -2.30 -9.93 17.56
CA GLU A 208 -1.83 -10.86 18.58
C GLU A 208 -0.91 -11.95 18.00
N ALA A 209 -1.25 -12.51 16.82
CA ALA A 209 -0.44 -13.54 16.17
C ALA A 209 0.95 -13.04 15.74
N SER A 210 1.05 -11.86 15.12
CA SER A 210 2.34 -11.29 14.69
C SER A 210 3.21 -10.88 15.88
N GLU A 211 2.60 -10.32 16.93
CA GLU A 211 3.29 -9.95 18.16
C GLU A 211 3.82 -11.19 18.90
N LYS A 212 3.01 -12.26 19.01
CA LYS A 212 3.46 -13.53 19.59
C LYS A 212 4.60 -14.16 18.80
N CYS A 213 4.56 -14.13 17.47
CA CYS A 213 5.63 -14.66 16.63
C CYS A 213 6.98 -13.96 16.86
N ALA A 214 6.96 -12.62 16.93
CA ALA A 214 8.15 -11.82 17.26
C ALA A 214 8.66 -12.15 18.67
N LYS A 215 7.75 -12.17 19.67
CA LYS A 215 8.07 -12.47 21.07
C LYS A 215 8.71 -13.84 21.27
N LEU A 216 8.13 -14.89 20.66
CA LEU A 216 8.68 -16.24 20.70
C LEU A 216 10.04 -16.36 20.01
N SER A 217 10.35 -15.42 19.10
CA SER A 217 11.65 -15.31 18.43
C SER A 217 12.65 -14.44 19.19
N GLY A 218 12.27 -13.95 20.37
CA GLY A 218 13.11 -13.12 21.24
C GLY A 218 13.16 -11.65 20.84
N PHE A 219 12.14 -11.16 20.13
CA PHE A 219 11.96 -9.75 19.78
C PHE A 219 10.78 -9.17 20.54
N ASP A 220 10.92 -7.94 21.02
CA ASP A 220 9.86 -7.16 21.63
C ASP A 220 9.60 -5.88 20.83
N LYS A 221 8.70 -5.02 21.32
CA LYS A 221 8.33 -3.78 20.62
C LYS A 221 9.50 -2.80 20.49
N SER A 222 10.51 -2.88 21.34
CA SER A 222 11.65 -1.99 21.33
C SER A 222 12.69 -2.35 20.26
N ASN A 223 12.72 -3.58 19.75
CA ASN A 223 13.60 -3.99 18.67
C ASN A 223 12.84 -4.48 17.42
N THR A 224 11.60 -3.99 17.26
CA THR A 224 10.72 -4.28 16.12
C THR A 224 10.25 -2.98 15.49
N ILE A 225 10.31 -2.88 14.16
CA ILE A 225 9.69 -1.78 13.42
C ILE A 225 8.19 -2.04 13.34
N ILE A 226 7.39 -1.10 13.85
CA ILE A 226 5.94 -1.19 13.80
C ILE A 226 5.40 -0.17 12.79
N ILE A 227 4.61 -0.64 11.83
CA ILE A 227 3.90 0.23 10.88
C ILE A 227 2.41 0.18 11.19
N ASN A 228 1.85 1.28 11.68
CA ASN A 228 0.41 1.48 11.82
C ASN A 228 -0.14 2.19 10.59
N ARG A 229 -0.73 1.42 9.69
CA ARG A 229 -1.46 1.90 8.51
C ARG A 229 -2.95 2.06 8.85
N LYS A 230 -3.42 3.31 8.85
CA LYS A 230 -4.81 3.69 9.04
C LYS A 230 -5.45 4.07 7.70
N LEU A 231 -6.45 3.29 7.33
CA LEU A 231 -7.32 3.57 6.20
C LEU A 231 -8.33 4.64 6.58
N ASP A 232 -8.76 5.41 5.59
CA ASP A 232 -9.81 6.41 5.74
C ASP A 232 -11.16 5.70 5.87
N LYS A 233 -11.96 6.09 6.88
CA LYS A 233 -13.29 5.50 7.12
C LYS A 233 -14.23 5.71 5.94
N LYS A 234 -14.12 6.84 5.23
CA LYS A 234 -14.93 7.13 4.05
C LYS A 234 -14.73 6.09 2.95
N LEU A 235 -13.53 5.51 2.87
CA LEU A 235 -13.28 4.41 1.93
C LEU A 235 -14.06 3.15 2.32
N LEU A 236 -14.19 2.85 3.62
CA LEU A 236 -14.98 1.72 4.10
C LEU A 236 -16.47 1.95 3.90
N GLU A 237 -16.95 3.18 4.11
CA GLU A 237 -18.35 3.56 3.85
C GLU A 237 -18.74 3.43 2.38
N LEU A 238 -17.83 3.76 1.46
CA LEU A 238 -18.04 3.55 0.01
C LEU A 238 -17.98 2.08 -0.41
N ASN A 239 -17.50 1.20 0.47
CA ASN A 239 -17.38 -0.24 0.24
C ASN A 239 -18.47 -1.07 0.92
N ALA A 240 -19.25 -0.48 1.83
CA ALA A 240 -20.38 -1.13 2.49
C ALA A 240 -21.53 -1.36 1.50
#